data_AF-A0A6B2H898-F1
#
_entry.id   AF-A0A6B2H898-F1
#
_cell.length_a   1.000
_cell.length_b   1.000
_cell.length_c   1.000
_cell.angle_alpha   90.00
_cell.angle_beta   90.00
_cell.angle_gamma   90.00
#
_symmetry.space_group_name_H-M   'P 1'
#
loop_
_entity.id
_entity.type
_entity.pdbx_description
1 polymer ?
#
loop_
_entity_poly.entity_id
_entity_poly.type
_entity_poly.pdbx_seq_one_letter_code
_entity_poly.pdbx_strand_id
1 'polypeptide(L)'
;MRKLLLPLLLVLLAMPVLVQASVLTFRAPAGEAFYLKLNGKVVNHTASNFVRVDHLRPGKHYVEVKVRGRYRDYQLGTKVYARQGYETNYGITVSERKGALKLRLLSEVPLLPPPPVVVPRVPYPPAEPYRPAPPRYDDDRYDNRDRCDYLMSRQDVDRLADAMKSRSFESTKLTIAREALRNSSILAEDLKYLLQQFDYESTKVEFAKFAYEYVCDRERFYYIYDVFKFDSSVRELEEYTSRRR
;
A
#
# COMPACT_ATOMS: atom_id res chain seq x y z
N MET A 1 3.48 61.43 19.50
CA MET A 1 4.38 60.75 18.54
C MET A 1 4.59 59.29 18.95
N ARG A 2 4.04 58.36 18.14
CA ARG A 2 4.63 57.07 17.74
C ARG A 2 5.48 56.29 18.77
N LYS A 3 4.90 55.56 19.74
CA LYS A 3 5.66 54.52 20.49
C LYS A 3 4.90 53.24 20.89
N LEU A 4 3.70 52.99 20.36
CA LEU A 4 2.91 51.79 20.74
C LEU A 4 2.69 50.76 19.62
N LEU A 5 3.28 50.96 18.44
CA LEU A 5 3.13 50.01 17.31
C LEU A 5 4.21 48.92 17.27
N LEU A 6 5.25 48.99 18.11
CA LEU A 6 6.38 48.05 18.07
C LEU A 6 6.13 46.66 18.69
N PRO A 7 5.35 46.48 19.78
CA PRO A 7 5.18 45.14 20.36
C PRO A 7 4.19 44.28 19.56
N LEU A 8 3.24 44.90 18.84
CA LEU A 8 2.27 44.16 18.01
C LEU A 8 2.93 43.55 16.76
N LEU A 9 3.98 44.19 16.23
CA LEU A 9 4.74 43.68 15.09
C LEU A 9 5.62 42.47 15.45
N LEU A 10 6.07 42.36 16.72
CA LEU A 10 6.96 41.28 17.17
C LEU A 10 6.20 40.00 17.55
N VAL A 11 4.96 40.11 18.05
CA VAL A 11 4.11 38.96 18.38
C VAL A 11 3.58 38.27 17.11
N LEU A 12 3.41 38.99 16.00
CA LEU A 12 3.03 38.40 14.71
C LEU A 12 4.14 37.56 14.06
N LEU A 13 5.38 37.64 14.58
CA LEU A 13 6.55 36.90 14.07
C LEU A 13 6.77 35.55 14.76
N ALA A 14 5.97 35.23 15.79
CA ALA A 14 6.09 34.01 16.60
C ALA A 14 4.95 33.00 16.39
N MET A 15 4.18 33.09 15.30
CA MET A 15 3.30 32.01 14.89
C MET A 15 4.18 30.82 14.48
N PRO A 16 4.12 29.66 15.15
CA PRO A 16 4.80 28.47 14.66
C PRO A 16 4.19 28.14 13.30
N VAL A 17 4.96 28.30 12.23
CA VAL A 17 4.63 27.72 10.95
C VAL A 17 4.59 26.22 11.19
N LEU A 18 3.39 25.65 11.34
CA LEU A 18 3.22 24.21 11.30
C LEU A 18 3.66 23.77 9.91
N VAL A 19 4.93 23.36 9.79
CA VAL A 19 5.47 22.76 8.58
C VAL A 19 4.74 21.43 8.43
N GLN A 20 3.64 21.45 7.67
CA GLN A 20 2.94 20.25 7.30
C GLN A 20 3.92 19.37 6.53
N ALA A 21 4.13 18.15 7.03
CA ALA A 21 4.94 17.15 6.37
C ALA A 21 4.47 16.96 4.92
N SER A 22 5.41 16.64 4.05
CA SER A 22 5.15 16.19 2.69
C SER A 22 5.55 14.74 2.53
N VAL A 23 4.93 14.04 1.60
CA VAL A 23 5.21 12.65 1.30
C VAL A 23 5.58 12.55 -0.17
N LEU A 24 6.61 11.75 -0.46
CA LEU A 24 6.91 11.32 -1.83
C LEU A 24 6.67 9.83 -1.96
N THR A 25 5.95 9.42 -3.01
CA THR A 25 5.89 8.01 -3.41
C THR A 25 6.50 7.81 -4.79
N PHE A 26 7.11 6.65 -4.97
CA PHE A 26 7.71 6.20 -6.22
C PHE A 26 7.13 4.82 -6.51
N ARG A 27 6.53 4.64 -7.69
CA ARG A 27 5.98 3.36 -8.14
C ARG A 27 6.47 3.05 -9.55
N ALA A 28 6.75 1.78 -9.83
CA ALA A 28 6.98 1.28 -11.18
C ALA A 28 5.70 0.56 -11.67
N PRO A 29 4.86 1.20 -12.51
CA PRO A 29 3.56 0.62 -12.89
C PRO A 29 3.67 -0.65 -13.74
N ALA A 30 4.81 -0.88 -14.40
CA ALA A 30 5.09 -2.12 -15.14
C ALA A 30 5.75 -3.20 -14.26
N GLY A 31 5.92 -2.94 -12.96
CA GLY A 31 6.37 -3.91 -11.97
C GLY A 31 7.87 -4.00 -11.76
N GLU A 32 8.68 -3.15 -12.42
CA GLU A 32 10.14 -3.21 -12.28
C GLU A 32 10.58 -2.87 -10.85
N ALA A 33 11.38 -3.75 -10.26
CA ALA A 33 11.98 -3.48 -8.96
C ALA A 33 13.13 -2.47 -9.08
N PHE A 34 13.15 -1.48 -8.17
CA PHE A 34 14.15 -0.42 -8.16
C PHE A 34 14.72 -0.15 -6.77
N TYR A 35 15.91 0.44 -6.76
CA TYR A 35 16.52 1.08 -5.59
C TYR A 35 16.33 2.59 -5.68
N LEU A 36 16.06 3.21 -4.54
CA LEU A 36 15.89 4.65 -4.39
C LEU A 36 16.91 5.20 -3.39
N LYS A 37 17.58 6.28 -3.79
CA LYS A 37 18.25 7.20 -2.86
C LYS A 37 17.56 8.54 -2.89
N LEU A 38 17.44 9.16 -1.72
CA LEU A 38 16.89 10.49 -1.53
C LEU A 38 17.93 11.37 -0.83
N ASN A 39 18.32 12.47 -1.48
CA ASN A 39 19.36 13.38 -0.99
C ASN A 39 20.65 12.65 -0.58
N GLY A 40 21.06 11.64 -1.38
CA GLY A 40 22.24 10.81 -1.12
C GLY A 40 22.03 9.67 -0.12
N LYS A 41 20.93 9.64 0.65
CA LYS A 41 20.61 8.58 1.61
C LYS A 41 19.85 7.43 0.91
N VAL A 42 20.28 6.19 1.13
CA VAL A 42 19.54 5.00 0.67
C VAL A 42 18.21 4.92 1.40
N VAL A 43 17.11 4.78 0.65
CA VAL A 43 15.75 4.66 1.19
C VAL A 43 15.37 3.19 1.37
N ASN A 44 15.62 2.35 0.35
CA ASN A 44 15.34 0.92 0.40
C ASN A 44 16.61 0.10 0.13
N HIS A 45 16.88 -0.89 0.98
CA HIS A 45 18.01 -1.82 0.86
C HIS A 45 17.71 -3.03 -0.03
N THR A 46 16.43 -3.36 -0.19
CA THR A 46 15.94 -4.39 -1.11
C THR A 46 15.19 -3.70 -2.25
N ALA A 47 15.44 -4.15 -3.48
CA ALA A 47 14.73 -3.61 -4.64
C ALA A 47 13.22 -3.81 -4.49
N SER A 48 12.44 -2.75 -4.73
CA SER A 48 10.98 -2.75 -4.63
C SER A 48 10.38 -2.04 -5.82
N ASN A 49 9.17 -2.41 -6.24
CA ASN A 49 8.39 -1.69 -7.26
C ASN A 49 7.59 -0.52 -6.68
N PHE A 50 7.62 -0.34 -5.35
CA PHE A 50 6.98 0.75 -4.62
C PHE A 50 7.88 1.21 -3.47
N VAL A 51 8.08 2.52 -3.34
CA VAL A 51 8.80 3.13 -2.22
C VAL A 51 8.10 4.41 -1.80
N ARG A 52 7.77 4.50 -0.52
CA ARG A 52 7.18 5.68 0.11
C ARG A 52 8.18 6.33 1.05
N VAL A 53 8.25 7.66 1.04
CA VAL A 53 9.06 8.45 1.98
C VAL A 53 8.18 9.47 2.68
N ASP A 54 8.00 9.26 3.98
CA ASP A 54 7.19 10.10 4.85
C ASP A 54 8.00 11.23 5.51
N HIS A 55 7.28 12.18 6.13
CA HIS A 55 7.84 13.25 6.96
C HIS A 55 8.91 14.09 6.25
N LEU A 56 8.77 14.27 4.94
CA LEU A 56 9.68 15.08 4.17
C LEU A 56 9.44 16.56 4.44
N ARG A 57 10.53 17.32 4.57
CA ARG A 57 10.45 18.79 4.52
C ARG A 57 9.93 19.18 3.14
N PRO A 58 8.94 20.09 3.04
CA PRO A 58 8.49 20.56 1.74
C PRO A 58 9.63 21.21 0.95
N GLY A 59 9.65 21.02 -0.37
CA GLY A 59 10.65 21.61 -1.24
C GLY A 59 11.21 20.66 -2.30
N LYS A 60 12.36 21.02 -2.87
CA LYS A 60 13.03 20.21 -3.90
C LYS A 60 13.95 19.18 -3.25
N HIS A 61 13.79 17.92 -3.64
CA HIS A 61 14.65 16.82 -3.21
C HIS A 61 15.34 16.19 -4.41
N TYR A 62 16.60 15.82 -4.25
CA TYR A 62 17.32 15.06 -5.26
C TYR A 62 17.05 13.57 -5.06
N VAL A 63 16.64 12.89 -6.12
CA VAL A 63 16.38 11.46 -6.12
C VAL A 63 17.28 10.77 -7.12
N GLU A 64 17.77 9.59 -6.73
CA GLU A 64 18.43 8.66 -7.63
C GLU A 64 17.66 7.35 -7.64
N VAL A 65 17.21 6.96 -8.83
CA VAL A 65 16.50 5.70 -9.06
C VAL A 65 17.43 4.78 -9.85
N LYS A 66 17.59 3.54 -9.39
CA LYS A 66 18.32 2.49 -10.10
C LYS A 66 17.42 1.28 -10.32
N VAL A 67 17.21 0.90 -11.57
CA VAL A 67 16.49 -0.33 -11.96
C VAL A 67 17.51 -1.31 -12.55
N ARG A 68 17.52 -2.55 -12.07
CA ARG A 68 18.33 -3.62 -12.67
C ARG A 68 17.56 -4.23 -13.83
N GLY A 69 18.05 -4.05 -15.06
CA GLY A 69 17.47 -4.68 -16.25
C GLY A 69 18.19 -6.00 -16.58
N ARG A 70 17.59 -6.78 -17.49
CA ARG A 70 18.15 -8.08 -17.92
C ARG A 70 19.52 -7.98 -18.59
N TYR A 71 19.73 -6.93 -19.38
CA TYR A 71 20.96 -6.74 -20.18
C TYR A 71 21.86 -5.60 -19.66
N ARG A 72 21.29 -4.67 -18.88
CA ARG A 72 22.00 -3.53 -18.31
C ARG A 72 21.22 -2.90 -17.18
N ASP A 73 21.93 -2.18 -16.32
CA ASP A 73 21.33 -1.33 -15.30
C ASP A 73 20.87 0.02 -15.88
N TYR A 74 19.74 0.52 -15.39
CA TYR A 74 19.24 1.85 -15.70
C TYR A 74 19.34 2.72 -14.44
N GLN A 75 19.86 3.93 -14.58
CA GLN A 75 19.96 4.89 -13.48
C GLN A 75 19.49 6.28 -13.93
N LEU A 76 18.80 6.98 -13.04
CA LEU A 76 18.38 8.37 -13.22
C LEU A 76 18.58 9.14 -11.92
N GLY A 77 19.29 10.26 -12.00
CA GLY A 77 19.34 11.26 -10.93
C GLY A 77 18.57 12.52 -11.35
N THR A 78 17.58 12.95 -10.57
CA THR A 78 16.80 14.16 -10.89
C THR A 78 16.27 14.84 -9.63
N LYS A 79 15.81 16.10 -9.75
CA LYS A 79 15.13 16.81 -8.67
C LYS A 79 13.62 16.62 -8.79
N VAL A 80 13.00 16.23 -7.70
CA VAL A 80 11.54 16.16 -7.53
C VAL A 80 11.08 17.20 -6.52
N TYR A 81 9.80 17.56 -6.54
CA TYR A 81 9.24 18.54 -5.63
C TYR A 81 8.26 17.85 -4.68
N ALA A 82 8.49 17.99 -3.38
CA ALA A 82 7.59 17.54 -2.33
C ALA A 82 6.73 18.73 -1.91
N ARG A 83 5.44 18.70 -2.28
CA ARG A 83 4.52 19.79 -2.02
C ARG A 83 4.03 19.73 -0.57
N GLN A 84 4.05 20.87 0.12
CA GLN A 84 3.64 20.97 1.52
C GLN A 84 2.21 20.49 1.74
N GLY A 85 2.01 19.53 2.64
CA GLY A 85 0.68 18.98 2.95
C GLY A 85 0.11 18.07 1.86
N TYR A 86 0.95 17.59 0.94
CA TYR A 86 0.56 16.64 -0.10
C TYR A 86 1.44 15.40 -0.08
N GLU A 87 0.85 14.34 -0.59
CA GLU A 87 1.50 13.16 -1.07
C GLU A 87 1.65 13.24 -2.58
N THR A 88 2.89 13.39 -3.05
CA THR A 88 3.24 13.55 -4.46
C THR A 88 3.73 12.20 -5.00
N ASN A 89 3.04 11.68 -6.01
CA ASN A 89 3.25 10.34 -6.52
C ASN A 89 3.97 10.36 -7.86
N TYR A 90 5.12 9.70 -7.93
CA TYR A 90 5.94 9.61 -9.13
C TYR A 90 5.94 8.18 -9.71
N GLY A 91 5.78 8.10 -11.02
CA GLY A 91 5.85 6.88 -11.81
C GLY A 91 7.23 6.70 -12.46
N ILE A 92 7.82 5.54 -12.26
CA ILE A 92 9.06 5.09 -12.90
C ILE A 92 8.70 4.24 -14.12
N THR A 93 9.29 4.59 -15.26
CA THR A 93 9.12 3.83 -16.51
C THR A 93 10.48 3.61 -17.17
N VAL A 94 10.74 2.38 -17.61
CA VAL A 94 11.92 2.06 -18.42
C VAL A 94 11.54 2.12 -19.90
N SER A 95 12.25 2.94 -20.67
CA SER A 95 12.11 2.95 -22.13
C SER A 95 13.20 2.10 -22.74
N GLU A 96 12.90 0.85 -23.10
CA GLU A 96 13.90 -0.06 -23.69
C GLU A 96 14.47 0.47 -25.02
N ARG A 97 13.61 1.00 -25.90
CA ARG A 97 14.03 1.59 -27.19
C ARG A 97 15.03 2.74 -27.04
N LYS A 98 14.82 3.60 -26.05
CA LYS A 98 15.72 4.75 -25.77
C LYS A 98 16.79 4.40 -24.74
N GLY A 99 16.66 3.22 -24.15
CA GLY A 99 17.55 2.78 -23.11
C GLY A 99 17.56 3.66 -21.85
N ALA A 100 16.47 4.39 -21.56
CA ALA A 100 16.47 5.43 -20.52
C ALA A 100 15.36 5.21 -19.49
N LEU A 101 15.65 5.54 -18.24
CA LEU A 101 14.66 5.62 -17.17
C LEU A 101 13.99 6.99 -17.21
N LYS A 102 12.66 7.01 -17.09
CA LYS A 102 11.88 8.24 -16.96
C LYS A 102 11.10 8.24 -15.67
N LEU A 103 11.15 9.37 -14.99
CA LEU A 103 10.33 9.66 -13.83
C LEU A 103 9.25 10.68 -14.23
N ARG A 104 8.00 10.39 -13.91
CA ARG A 104 6.85 11.26 -14.23
C ARG A 104 6.01 11.49 -13.00
N LEU A 105 5.54 12.72 -12.80
CA LEU A 105 4.50 12.99 -11.82
C LEU A 105 3.21 12.30 -12.28
N LEU A 106 2.61 11.49 -11.41
CA LEU A 106 1.34 10.80 -11.66
C LEU A 106 0.18 11.54 -11.00
N SER A 107 0.29 11.85 -9.71
CA SER A 107 -0.76 12.52 -8.95
C SER A 107 -0.20 13.27 -7.74
N GLU A 108 -0.98 14.21 -7.22
CA GLU A 108 -0.76 14.81 -5.91
C GLU A 108 -2.04 14.70 -5.10
N VAL A 109 -1.97 14.05 -3.94
CA VAL A 109 -3.12 13.84 -3.05
C VAL A 109 -2.92 14.69 -1.78
N PRO A 110 -3.87 15.56 -1.40
CA PRO A 110 -3.78 16.28 -0.14
C PRO A 110 -3.69 15.31 1.05
N LEU A 111 -2.76 15.57 1.97
CA LEU A 111 -2.69 14.90 3.27
C LEU A 111 -3.74 15.51 4.20
N LEU A 112 -5.02 15.36 3.86
CA LEU A 112 -6.10 15.74 4.75
C LEU A 112 -6.08 14.81 5.98
N PRO A 113 -6.35 15.31 7.19
CA PRO A 113 -6.72 14.42 8.28
C PRO A 113 -7.94 13.59 7.82
N PRO A 114 -8.00 12.29 8.14
CA PRO A 114 -9.13 11.47 7.75
C PRO A 114 -10.43 12.15 8.24
N PRO A 115 -11.50 12.19 7.42
CA PRO A 115 -12.75 12.78 7.86
C PRO A 115 -13.20 12.08 9.14
N PRO A 116 -13.78 12.81 10.12
CA PRO A 116 -14.30 12.19 11.31
C PRO A 116 -15.34 11.14 10.90
N VAL A 117 -15.04 9.87 11.18
CA VAL A 117 -15.96 8.77 10.93
C VAL A 117 -17.12 8.94 11.91
N VAL A 118 -18.24 9.49 11.44
CA VAL A 118 -19.51 9.43 12.18
C VAL A 118 -19.98 7.98 12.06
N VAL A 119 -19.55 7.12 12.98
CA VAL A 119 -20.12 5.79 13.14
C VAL A 119 -21.59 5.97 13.54
N PRO A 120 -22.57 5.59 12.69
CA PRO A 120 -23.96 5.58 13.10
C PRO A 120 -24.07 4.70 14.34
N ARG A 121 -24.68 5.20 15.42
CA ARG A 121 -25.06 4.35 16.55
C ARG A 121 -26.15 3.42 16.07
N VAL A 122 -25.77 2.27 15.53
CA VAL A 122 -26.70 1.16 15.32
C VAL A 122 -27.12 0.69 16.71
N PRO A 123 -28.42 0.62 17.02
CA PRO A 123 -28.87 0.01 18.27
C PRO A 123 -28.26 -1.38 18.35
N TYR A 124 -27.60 -1.67 19.47
CA TYR A 124 -27.07 -3.02 19.71
C TYR A 124 -28.22 -4.01 19.54
N PRO A 125 -28.08 -5.05 18.71
CA PRO A 125 -29.06 -6.13 18.69
C PRO A 125 -29.19 -6.67 20.13
N PRO A 126 -30.39 -7.10 20.54
CA PRO A 126 -30.59 -7.73 21.84
C PRO A 126 -29.54 -8.82 22.05
N ALA A 127 -28.92 -8.86 23.23
CA ALA A 127 -27.96 -9.89 23.57
C ALA A 127 -28.61 -11.25 23.32
N GLU A 128 -28.07 -12.02 22.36
CA GLU A 128 -28.49 -13.41 22.19
C GLU A 128 -28.24 -14.16 23.51
N PRO A 129 -29.09 -15.14 23.88
CA PRO A 129 -28.84 -15.99 25.02
C PRO A 129 -27.43 -16.54 24.92
N TYR A 130 -26.66 -16.43 26.01
CA TYR A 130 -25.31 -17.00 26.08
C TYR A 130 -25.38 -18.49 25.75
N ARG A 131 -25.09 -18.83 24.50
CA ARG A 131 -24.69 -20.18 24.11
C ARG A 131 -23.21 -20.24 24.44
N PRO A 132 -22.76 -21.19 25.27
CA PRO A 132 -21.34 -21.45 25.40
C PRO A 132 -20.78 -21.57 23.99
N ALA A 133 -19.82 -20.71 23.63
CA ALA A 133 -19.07 -20.91 22.41
C ALA A 133 -18.56 -22.36 22.47
N PRO A 134 -18.70 -23.15 21.38
CA PRO A 134 -18.06 -24.46 21.35
C PRO A 134 -16.60 -24.27 21.76
N PRO A 135 -16.04 -25.19 22.59
CA PRO A 135 -14.68 -25.05 23.06
C PRO A 135 -13.78 -24.73 21.86
N ARG A 136 -13.11 -23.58 21.95
CA ARG A 136 -12.04 -23.24 21.01
C ARG A 136 -11.00 -24.31 21.26
N TYR A 137 -10.88 -25.25 20.33
CA TYR A 137 -9.70 -26.09 20.26
C TYR A 137 -8.57 -25.14 19.91
N ASP A 138 -7.89 -24.62 20.94
CA ASP A 138 -6.56 -24.05 20.81
C ASP A 138 -5.64 -25.25 20.50
N ASP A 139 -5.64 -25.66 19.23
CA ASP A 139 -4.66 -26.59 18.70
C ASP A 139 -3.38 -25.80 18.41
N ASP A 140 -2.69 -25.46 19.49
CA ASP A 140 -1.33 -24.93 19.50
C ASP A 140 -0.35 -26.02 19.06
N ARG A 141 -0.40 -26.46 17.79
CA ARG A 141 0.70 -27.18 17.12
C ARG A 141 0.48 -27.50 15.63
N TYR A 142 0.00 -26.56 14.82
CA TYR A 142 0.31 -26.64 13.38
C TYR A 142 1.67 -26.01 13.12
N ASP A 143 2.65 -26.90 13.01
CA ASP A 143 3.98 -26.64 12.48
C ASP A 143 3.87 -25.73 11.25
N ASN A 144 4.48 -24.55 11.35
CA ASN A 144 4.46 -23.46 10.37
C ASN A 144 5.35 -23.80 9.15
N ARG A 145 5.35 -25.06 8.71
CA ARG A 145 6.16 -25.55 7.60
C ARG A 145 5.34 -25.93 6.36
N ASP A 146 4.05 -26.20 6.52
CA ASP A 146 3.29 -26.91 5.48
C ASP A 146 2.01 -26.18 5.03
N ARG A 147 1.84 -24.88 5.32
CA ARG A 147 0.70 -24.12 4.74
C ARG A 147 0.77 -24.09 3.21
N CYS A 148 1.97 -24.21 2.64
CA CYS A 148 2.18 -24.23 1.20
C CYS A 148 1.98 -25.59 0.53
N ASP A 149 1.57 -26.61 1.29
CA ASP A 149 1.29 -27.94 0.75
C ASP A 149 0.03 -27.96 -0.11
N TYR A 150 -0.91 -27.06 0.19
CA TYR A 150 -2.16 -26.87 -0.55
C TYR A 150 -2.13 -25.58 -1.36
N LEU A 151 -1.03 -25.35 -2.07
CA LEU A 151 -0.93 -24.22 -2.99
C LEU A 151 -1.95 -24.36 -4.12
N MET A 152 -2.80 -23.34 -4.29
CA MET A 152 -3.77 -23.30 -5.39
C MET A 152 -3.05 -23.44 -6.72
N SER A 153 -3.54 -24.36 -7.55
CA SER A 153 -3.04 -24.46 -8.93
C SER A 153 -3.48 -23.25 -9.73
N ARG A 154 -2.72 -22.89 -10.77
CA ARG A 154 -3.08 -21.81 -11.69
C ARG A 154 -4.49 -21.98 -12.28
N GLN A 155 -4.87 -23.22 -12.59
CA GLN A 155 -6.21 -23.54 -13.09
C GLN A 155 -7.30 -23.23 -12.05
N ASP A 156 -7.05 -23.48 -10.77
CA ASP A 156 -8.01 -23.19 -9.71
C ASP A 156 -8.08 -21.69 -9.40
N VAL A 157 -6.95 -20.97 -9.52
CA VAL A 157 -6.92 -19.50 -9.46
C VAL A 157 -7.75 -18.90 -10.60
N ASP A 158 -7.59 -19.39 -11.82
CA ASP A 158 -8.37 -18.92 -12.99
C ASP A 158 -9.86 -19.17 -12.79
N ARG A 159 -10.24 -20.38 -12.34
CA ARG A 159 -11.65 -20.72 -12.01
C ARG A 159 -12.22 -19.83 -10.92
N LEU A 160 -11.42 -19.54 -9.89
CA LEU A 160 -11.83 -18.65 -8.80
C LEU A 160 -12.03 -17.21 -9.31
N ALA A 161 -11.10 -16.71 -10.12
CA ALA A 161 -11.20 -15.38 -10.72
C ALA A 161 -12.46 -15.27 -11.61
N ASP A 162 -12.75 -16.27 -12.43
CA ASP A 162 -13.98 -16.33 -13.24
C ASP A 162 -15.24 -16.37 -12.36
N ALA A 163 -15.22 -17.15 -11.28
CA ALA A 163 -16.31 -17.22 -10.31
C ALA A 163 -16.56 -15.85 -9.67
N MET A 164 -15.52 -15.12 -9.27
CA MET A 164 -15.63 -13.74 -8.74
C MET A 164 -16.14 -12.77 -9.81
N LYS A 165 -15.55 -12.79 -11.01
CA LYS A 165 -15.89 -11.90 -12.13
C LYS A 165 -17.35 -12.05 -12.56
N SER A 166 -17.91 -13.25 -12.45
CA SER A 166 -19.33 -13.51 -12.75
C SER A 166 -20.32 -12.94 -11.73
N ARG A 167 -19.86 -12.28 -10.66
CA ARG A 167 -20.71 -11.68 -9.61
C ARG A 167 -20.70 -10.17 -9.70
N SER A 168 -21.89 -9.57 -9.63
CA SER A 168 -22.07 -8.12 -9.69
C SER A 168 -21.78 -7.40 -8.37
N PHE A 169 -21.85 -8.09 -7.23
CA PHE A 169 -21.68 -7.49 -5.90
C PHE A 169 -20.33 -7.84 -5.27
N GLU A 170 -19.60 -6.81 -4.84
CA GLU A 170 -18.27 -6.92 -4.20
C GLU A 170 -18.28 -7.79 -2.93
N SER A 171 -19.34 -7.69 -2.12
CA SER A 171 -19.51 -8.55 -0.94
C SER A 171 -19.59 -10.03 -1.30
N THR A 172 -20.23 -10.36 -2.42
CA THR A 172 -20.34 -11.74 -2.89
C THR A 172 -19.00 -12.24 -3.43
N LYS A 173 -18.29 -11.41 -4.21
CA LYS A 173 -16.91 -11.71 -4.66
C LYS A 173 -16.00 -11.98 -3.47
N LEU A 174 -16.08 -11.15 -2.43
CA LEU A 174 -15.27 -11.26 -1.22
C LEU A 174 -15.54 -12.55 -0.45
N THR A 175 -16.81 -12.92 -0.28
CA THR A 175 -17.19 -14.19 0.36
C THR A 175 -16.64 -15.40 -0.39
N ILE A 176 -16.78 -15.42 -1.73
CA ILE A 176 -16.26 -16.50 -2.58
C ILE A 176 -14.73 -16.61 -2.43
N ALA A 177 -14.02 -15.49 -2.51
CA ALA A 177 -12.57 -15.46 -2.44
C ALA A 177 -12.04 -15.89 -1.07
N ARG A 178 -12.70 -15.47 0.02
CA ARG A 178 -12.37 -15.91 1.38
C ARG A 178 -12.56 -17.40 1.55
N GLU A 179 -13.67 -17.94 1.06
CA GLU A 179 -13.98 -19.36 1.18
C GLU A 179 -12.95 -20.23 0.47
N ALA A 180 -12.52 -19.83 -0.73
CA ALA A 180 -11.50 -20.55 -1.47
C ALA A 180 -10.15 -20.58 -0.72
N LEU A 181 -9.73 -19.46 -0.14
CA LEU A 181 -8.46 -19.36 0.60
C LEU A 181 -8.50 -20.04 1.97
N ARG A 182 -9.66 -20.26 2.60
CA ARG A 182 -9.71 -20.94 3.91
C ARG A 182 -9.10 -22.35 3.90
N ASN A 183 -9.16 -23.01 2.75
CA ASN A 183 -8.71 -24.39 2.57
C ASN A 183 -7.51 -24.51 1.62
N SER A 184 -6.86 -23.39 1.28
CA SER A 184 -5.75 -23.38 0.33
C SER A 184 -4.77 -22.24 0.60
N SER A 185 -3.61 -22.29 -0.02
CA SER A 185 -2.64 -21.19 -0.01
C SER A 185 -2.47 -20.62 -1.41
N ILE A 186 -1.90 -19.43 -1.48
CA ILE A 186 -1.78 -18.69 -2.74
C ILE A 186 -0.42 -17.99 -2.85
N LEU A 187 0.06 -17.78 -4.08
CA LEU A 187 1.21 -16.93 -4.32
C LEU A 187 0.79 -15.45 -4.33
N ALA A 188 1.71 -14.55 -3.98
CA ALA A 188 1.47 -13.11 -4.02
C ALA A 188 1.05 -12.63 -5.41
N GLU A 189 1.59 -13.23 -6.47
CA GLU A 189 1.23 -12.94 -7.86
C GLU A 189 -0.19 -13.41 -8.21
N ASP A 190 -0.63 -14.57 -7.74
CA ASP A 190 -2.00 -15.05 -7.94
C ASP A 190 -3.00 -14.24 -7.11
N LEU A 191 -2.63 -13.86 -5.89
CA LEU A 191 -3.42 -12.96 -5.05
C LEU A 191 -3.63 -11.61 -5.74
N LYS A 192 -2.60 -11.08 -6.40
CA LYS A 192 -2.70 -9.86 -7.21
C LYS A 192 -3.78 -9.98 -8.29
N TYR A 193 -3.83 -11.11 -8.99
CA TYR A 193 -4.82 -11.36 -10.02
C TYR A 193 -6.26 -11.43 -9.46
N LEU A 194 -6.44 -12.07 -8.29
CA LEU A 194 -7.74 -12.07 -7.59
C LEU A 194 -8.14 -10.66 -7.14
N LEU A 195 -7.19 -9.86 -6.64
CA LEU A 195 -7.45 -8.47 -6.21
C LEU A 195 -7.91 -7.58 -7.36
N GLN A 196 -7.51 -7.86 -8.60
CA GLN A 196 -7.94 -7.11 -9.78
C GLN A 196 -9.41 -7.34 -10.14
N GLN A 197 -10.06 -8.39 -9.59
CA GLN A 197 -11.47 -8.67 -9.84
C GLN A 197 -12.42 -7.79 -9.00
N PHE A 198 -11.87 -7.09 -8.00
CA PHE A 198 -12.62 -6.14 -7.19
C PHE A 198 -12.60 -4.74 -7.80
N ASP A 199 -13.72 -4.04 -7.67
CA ASP A 199 -13.90 -2.68 -8.17
C ASP A 199 -13.56 -1.65 -7.09
N TYR A 200 -13.90 -1.94 -5.82
CA TYR A 200 -13.69 -1.01 -4.71
C TYR A 200 -12.38 -1.26 -3.99
N GLU A 201 -11.69 -0.17 -3.69
CA GLU A 201 -10.38 -0.24 -3.07
C GLU A 201 -10.41 -0.70 -1.62
N SER A 202 -11.46 -0.32 -0.88
CA SER A 202 -11.71 -0.81 0.47
C SER A 202 -11.83 -2.34 0.50
N THR A 203 -12.55 -2.92 -0.46
CA THR A 203 -12.72 -4.38 -0.57
C THR A 203 -11.41 -5.07 -0.91
N LYS A 204 -10.58 -4.50 -1.79
CA LYS A 204 -9.23 -5.01 -2.06
C LYS A 204 -8.35 -5.03 -0.82
N VAL A 205 -8.35 -3.96 -0.02
CA VAL A 205 -7.56 -3.89 1.21
C VAL A 205 -8.05 -4.94 2.21
N GLU A 206 -9.37 -5.02 2.39
CA GLU A 206 -9.98 -6.00 3.28
C GLU A 206 -9.62 -7.44 2.89
N PHE A 207 -9.68 -7.76 1.60
CA PHE A 207 -9.30 -9.08 1.10
C PHE A 207 -7.79 -9.34 1.24
N ALA A 208 -6.94 -8.38 0.87
CA ALA A 208 -5.49 -8.52 0.97
C ALA A 208 -5.03 -8.76 2.41
N LYS A 209 -5.62 -8.06 3.39
CA LYS A 209 -5.34 -8.29 4.82
C LYS A 209 -5.71 -9.70 5.25
N PHE A 210 -6.90 -10.17 4.85
CA PHE A 210 -7.33 -11.53 5.12
C PHE A 210 -6.40 -12.56 4.48
N ALA A 211 -6.03 -12.36 3.21
CA ALA A 211 -5.23 -13.28 2.43
C ALA A 211 -3.77 -13.37 2.90
N TYR A 212 -3.25 -12.36 3.62
CA TYR A 212 -1.85 -12.30 4.05
C TYR A 212 -1.37 -13.57 4.77
N GLU A 213 -2.22 -14.18 5.60
CA GLU A 213 -1.88 -15.40 6.34
C GLU A 213 -1.83 -16.65 5.46
N TYR A 214 -2.42 -16.60 4.27
CA TYR A 214 -2.51 -17.67 3.27
C TYR A 214 -1.52 -17.49 2.12
N VAL A 215 -0.76 -16.38 2.11
CA VAL A 215 0.29 -16.16 1.11
C VAL A 215 1.53 -16.99 1.47
N CYS A 216 1.99 -17.77 0.50
CA CYS A 216 3.16 -18.64 0.62
C CYS A 216 4.48 -17.88 0.56
N ASP A 217 4.65 -17.05 -0.46
CA ASP A 217 5.82 -16.21 -0.71
C ASP A 217 5.63 -14.82 -0.08
N ARG A 218 5.49 -14.78 1.26
CA ARG A 218 5.20 -13.53 2.01
C ARG A 218 6.24 -12.43 1.78
N GLU A 219 7.48 -12.80 1.49
CA GLU A 219 8.54 -11.87 1.11
C GLU A 219 8.25 -11.11 -0.19
N ARG A 220 7.39 -11.66 -1.06
CA ARG A 220 6.91 -11.07 -2.31
C ARG A 220 5.56 -10.38 -2.19
N PHE A 221 4.99 -10.28 -0.99
CA PHE A 221 3.68 -9.66 -0.77
C PHE A 221 3.57 -8.23 -1.32
N TYR A 222 4.69 -7.51 -1.45
CA TYR A 222 4.74 -6.18 -2.07
C TYR A 222 4.29 -6.15 -3.55
N TYR A 223 4.24 -7.30 -4.24
CA TYR A 223 3.76 -7.40 -5.63
C TYR A 223 2.31 -6.95 -5.82
N ILE A 224 1.49 -7.00 -4.77
CA ILE A 224 0.08 -6.62 -4.86
C ILE A 224 -0.14 -5.11 -4.76
N TYR A 225 0.87 -4.33 -4.34
CA TYR A 225 0.70 -2.90 -4.03
C TYR A 225 0.33 -2.05 -5.24
N ASP A 226 0.69 -2.48 -6.45
CA ASP A 226 0.35 -1.76 -7.68
C ASP A 226 -1.12 -1.89 -8.10
N VAL A 227 -1.89 -2.83 -7.51
CA VAL A 227 -3.33 -3.00 -7.74
C VAL A 227 -4.16 -1.89 -7.09
N PHE A 228 -3.59 -1.19 -6.11
CA PHE A 228 -4.24 -0.12 -5.35
C PHE A 228 -4.02 1.24 -6.02
N LYS A 229 -5.08 2.04 -6.20
CA LYS A 229 -4.97 3.36 -6.84
C LYS A 229 -4.53 4.43 -5.84
N PHE A 230 -4.90 4.28 -4.57
CA PHE A 230 -4.59 5.19 -3.48
C PHE A 230 -3.45 4.64 -2.61
N ASP A 231 -2.46 5.49 -2.35
CA ASP A 231 -1.34 5.11 -1.50
C ASP A 231 -1.74 4.94 -0.03
N SER A 232 -2.88 5.49 0.39
CA SER A 232 -3.46 5.21 1.71
C SER A 232 -3.74 3.74 1.90
N SER A 233 -4.22 3.05 0.86
CA SER A 233 -4.51 1.62 0.89
C SER A 233 -3.25 0.78 0.93
N VAL A 234 -2.19 1.20 0.24
CA VAL A 234 -0.86 0.56 0.33
C VAL A 234 -0.29 0.72 1.73
N ARG A 235 -0.30 1.94 2.29
CA ARG A 235 0.20 2.22 3.64
C ARG A 235 -0.53 1.40 4.70
N GLU A 236 -1.85 1.28 4.58
CA GLU A 236 -2.66 0.46 5.48
C GLU A 236 -2.26 -1.01 5.47
N LEU A 237 -1.84 -1.55 4.30
CA LEU A 237 -1.30 -2.90 4.17
C LEU A 237 0.14 -3.02 4.70
N GLU A 238 1.00 -2.05 4.45
CA GLU A 238 2.36 -2.00 5.01
C GLU A 238 2.32 -1.98 6.55
N GLU A 239 1.47 -1.15 7.14
CA GLU A 239 1.25 -1.10 8.59
C GLU A 239 0.68 -2.42 9.13
N TYR A 240 -0.25 -3.04 8.40
CA TYR A 240 -0.84 -4.32 8.81
C TYR A 240 0.18 -5.47 8.82
N THR A 241 1.05 -5.51 7.80
CA THR A 241 2.03 -6.59 7.61
C THR A 241 3.27 -6.41 8.49
N SER A 242 3.73 -5.17 8.71
CA SER A 242 4.88 -4.88 9.58
C SER A 242 4.65 -5.29 11.05
N ARG A 243 3.41 -5.22 11.54
CA ARG A 243 3.03 -5.69 12.90
C ARG A 243 3.03 -7.21 13.06
N ARG A 244 3.13 -7.96 11.96
CA ARG A 244 3.04 -9.44 11.90
C ARG A 244 4.31 -10.08 11.36
N ARG A 245 5.38 -9.30 11.21
CA ARG A 245 6.71 -9.79 10.88
C ARG A 245 7.49 -10.14 12.14
#